data_AF-A0A495S6B7-F1
#
_entry.id   AF-A0A495S6B7-F1
#
_cell.length_a   1.000
_cell.length_b   1.000
_cell.length_c   1.000
_cell.angle_alpha   90.00
_cell.angle_beta   90.00
_cell.angle_gamma   90.00
#
_symmetry.space_group_name_H-M   'P 1'
#
loop_
_entity.id
_entity.type
_entity.pdbx_description
1 polymer ?
#
loop_
_entity_poly.entity_id
_entity_poly.type
_entity_poly.pdbx_seq_one_letter_code
_entity_poly.pdbx_strand_id
1 'polypeptide(L)'
;MRKIIILNWVLKIFIGLLILAIPIDECLRYNMSSEVITLMYKNSIFGIFSPYVMLVRIAILILALFNIQKGLQGFIKEGFFNFKSSERFNRSGYLLLLLSVSGIIIRLLGVNQSPEDQILSDIIMYLLLLAIGFGLLAFSDVIKKGNIIETENNLTI
;
A
#
# COMPACT_ATOMS: atom_id res chain seq x y z
N MET A 1 9.24 22.70 -1.86
CA MET A 1 9.35 21.94 -0.58
C MET A 1 8.06 21.87 0.24
N ARG A 2 7.33 22.97 0.50
CA ARG A 2 6.11 22.98 1.32
C ARG A 2 5.07 21.90 0.96
N LYS A 3 4.85 21.64 -0.34
CA LYS A 3 3.93 20.59 -0.84
C LYS A 3 4.31 19.18 -0.36
N ILE A 4 5.61 18.84 -0.37
CA ILE A 4 6.13 17.53 0.05
C ILE A 4 5.99 17.35 1.57
N ILE A 5 6.21 18.44 2.33
CA ILE A 5 6.01 18.44 3.78
C ILE A 5 4.53 18.18 4.12
N ILE A 6 3.60 18.82 3.41
CA ILE A 6 2.16 18.59 3.57
C ILE A 6 1.82 17.13 3.24
N LEU A 7 2.29 16.62 2.10
CA LEU A 7 2.05 15.23 1.69
C LEU A 7 2.56 14.23 2.73
N ASN A 8 3.75 14.45 3.28
CA ASN A 8 4.33 13.62 4.33
C ASN A 8 3.49 13.63 5.63
N TRP A 9 2.92 14.78 6.00
CA TRP A 9 2.01 14.88 7.14
C TRP A 9 0.67 14.18 6.90
N VAL A 10 0.08 14.38 5.72
CA VAL A 10 -1.16 13.70 5.31
C VAL A 10 -0.97 12.19 5.35
N LEU A 11 0.14 11.67 4.83
CA LEU A 11 0.45 10.23 4.88
C LEU A 11 0.59 9.70 6.30
N LYS A 12 1.20 10.45 7.22
CA LYS A 12 1.30 10.03 8.63
C LYS A 12 -0.07 9.91 9.28
N ILE A 13 -0.94 10.90 9.07
CA ILE A 13 -2.31 10.88 9.60
C ILE A 13 -3.07 9.68 9.01
N PHE A 14 -2.97 9.48 7.70
CA PHE A 14 -3.63 8.37 7.02
C PHE A 14 -3.15 6.99 7.52
N ILE A 15 -1.84 6.81 7.70
CA ILE A 15 -1.27 5.59 8.29
C ILE A 15 -1.78 5.39 9.73
N GLY A 16 -1.82 6.47 10.53
CA GLY A 16 -2.35 6.42 11.90
C GLY A 16 -3.81 5.97 11.94
N LEU A 17 -4.64 6.50 11.05
CA LEU A 17 -6.05 6.10 10.92
C LEU A 17 -6.19 4.63 10.51
N LEU A 18 -5.38 4.15 9.56
CA LEU A 18 -5.38 2.74 9.17
C LEU A 18 -5.00 1.81 10.32
N ILE A 19 -3.99 2.17 11.12
CA ILE A 19 -3.58 1.38 12.29
C ILE A 19 -4.71 1.35 13.34
N LEU A 20 -5.40 2.48 13.55
CA LEU A 20 -6.53 2.55 14.49
C LEU A 20 -7.76 1.78 14.01
N ALA A 21 -7.94 1.59 12.69
CA ALA A 21 -9.05 0.82 12.15
C ALA A 21 -8.97 -0.68 12.51
N ILE A 22 -7.75 -1.22 12.67
CA ILE A 22 -7.53 -2.64 12.98
C ILE A 22 -8.17 -3.07 14.32
N PRO A 23 -7.89 -2.43 15.47
CA PRO A 23 -8.51 -2.82 16.73
C PRO A 23 -10.01 -2.53 16.77
N ILE A 24 -10.48 -1.53 16.01
CA ILE A 24 -11.92 -1.22 15.89
C ILE A 24 -12.62 -2.39 15.19
N ASP A 25 -12.08 -2.87 14.07
CA ASP A 25 -12.63 -4.03 13.34
C ASP A 25 -12.62 -5.30 14.20
N GLU A 26 -11.53 -5.55 14.94
CA GLU A 26 -11.45 -6.71 15.84
C GLU A 26 -12.46 -6.62 16.99
N CYS A 27 -12.64 -5.44 17.59
CA CYS A 27 -13.62 -5.23 18.65
C CYS A 27 -15.06 -5.44 18.15
N LEU A 28 -15.37 -4.94 16.95
CA LEU A 28 -16.67 -5.15 16.32
C LEU A 28 -16.90 -6.65 16.05
N ARG A 29 -15.90 -7.36 15.54
CA ARG A 29 -15.96 -8.80 15.29
C ARG A 29 -16.13 -9.60 16.58
N TYR A 30 -15.41 -9.27 17.65
CA TYR A 30 -15.50 -9.96 18.94
C TYR A 30 -16.90 -9.88 19.56
N ASN A 31 -17.62 -8.78 19.32
CA ASN A 31 -18.98 -8.57 19.82
C ASN A 31 -20.06 -9.25 18.95
N MET A 32 -19.72 -9.85 17.81
CA MET A 32 -20.67 -10.60 16.98
C MET A 32 -20.81 -12.05 17.44
N SER A 33 -22.00 -12.63 17.26
CA SER A 33 -22.19 -14.06 17.53
C SER A 33 -21.45 -14.93 16.50
N SER A 34 -21.04 -16.14 16.93
CA SER A 34 -20.36 -17.10 16.06
C SER A 34 -21.19 -17.49 14.82
N GLU A 35 -22.51 -17.52 14.96
CA GLU A 35 -23.45 -17.80 13.86
C GLU A 35 -23.44 -16.68 12.82
N VAL A 36 -23.40 -15.42 13.25
CA VAL A 36 -23.29 -14.25 12.35
C VAL A 36 -21.96 -14.26 11.61
N ILE A 37 -20.86 -14.55 12.30
CA ILE A 37 -19.53 -14.64 11.68
C ILE A 37 -19.49 -15.75 10.63
N THR A 38 -20.06 -16.91 10.95
CA THR A 38 -20.11 -18.05 10.03
C THR A 38 -20.93 -17.73 8.78
N LEU A 39 -22.08 -17.06 8.96
CA LEU A 39 -22.93 -16.63 7.85
C LEU A 39 -22.23 -15.61 6.95
N MET A 40 -21.55 -14.62 7.55
CA MET A 40 -20.84 -13.56 6.85
C MET A 40 -19.75 -14.09 5.91
N TYR A 41 -19.03 -15.14 6.33
CA TYR A 41 -17.91 -15.68 5.56
C TYR A 41 -18.22 -17.00 4.84
N LYS A 42 -19.45 -17.51 4.90
CA LYS A 42 -19.84 -18.80 4.29
C LYS A 42 -19.48 -18.91 2.82
N ASN A 43 -19.66 -17.82 2.08
CA ASN A 43 -19.43 -17.77 0.64
C ASN A 43 -18.05 -17.23 0.29
N SER A 44 -17.17 -16.90 1.24
CA SER A 44 -15.85 -16.36 0.95
C SER A 44 -14.85 -17.46 0.55
N ILE A 45 -13.92 -17.16 -0.36
CA ILE A 45 -12.85 -18.09 -0.81
C ILE A 45 -12.08 -18.67 0.37
N PHE A 46 -11.83 -17.85 1.39
CA PHE A 46 -11.05 -18.23 2.57
C PHE A 46 -11.92 -18.62 3.76
N GLY A 47 -13.25 -18.64 3.62
CA GLY A 47 -14.18 -18.96 4.69
C GLY A 47 -13.88 -18.16 5.98
N ILE A 48 -13.86 -18.85 7.12
CA ILE A 48 -13.56 -18.23 8.42
C ILE A 48 -12.16 -17.58 8.51
N PHE A 49 -11.25 -17.89 7.58
CA PHE A 49 -9.92 -17.28 7.54
C PHE A 49 -9.86 -15.94 6.80
N SER A 50 -10.95 -15.54 6.14
CA SER A 50 -11.02 -14.28 5.38
C SER A 50 -10.60 -13.03 6.15
N PRO A 51 -10.97 -12.85 7.44
CA PRO A 51 -10.52 -11.71 8.23
C PRO A 51 -9.00 -11.66 8.38
N TYR A 52 -8.34 -12.80 8.57
CA TYR A 52 -6.88 -12.86 8.72
C TYR A 52 -6.17 -12.54 7.40
N VAL A 53 -6.71 -13.01 6.27
CA VAL A 53 -6.20 -12.63 4.94
C VAL A 53 -6.34 -11.13 4.74
N MET A 54 -7.47 -10.53 5.13
CA MET A 54 -7.67 -9.08 5.07
C MET A 54 -6.67 -8.32 5.95
N LEU A 55 -6.41 -8.80 7.18
CA LEU A 55 -5.41 -8.22 8.08
C LEU A 55 -4.01 -8.23 7.48
N VAL A 56 -3.59 -9.36 6.88
CA VAL A 56 -2.29 -9.45 6.20
C VAL A 56 -2.19 -8.44 5.06
N ARG A 57 -3.25 -8.28 4.27
CA ARG A 57 -3.30 -7.30 3.17
C ARG A 57 -3.22 -5.86 3.66
N ILE A 58 -3.91 -5.53 4.75
CA ILE A 58 -3.81 -4.23 5.41
C ILE A 58 -2.40 -3.99 5.93
N ALA A 59 -1.76 -4.99 6.55
CA ALA A 59 -0.38 -4.88 7.01
C ALA A 59 0.60 -4.59 5.87
N ILE A 60 0.46 -5.29 4.74
CA ILE A 60 1.26 -5.03 3.52
C ILE A 60 1.05 -3.60 3.03
N LEU A 61 -0.19 -3.11 2.99
CA LEU A 61 -0.51 -1.74 2.60
C LEU A 61 0.13 -0.71 3.55
N ILE A 62 0.03 -0.92 4.86
CA ILE A 62 0.65 -0.05 5.86
C ILE A 62 2.17 -0.01 5.68
N LEU A 63 2.81 -1.16 5.44
CA LEU A 63 4.24 -1.22 5.15
C LEU A 63 4.61 -0.47 3.86
N ALA A 64 3.80 -0.58 2.82
CA ALA A 64 4.00 0.16 1.57
C ALA A 64 3.91 1.68 1.81
N LEU A 65 2.86 2.14 2.49
CA LEU A 65 2.65 3.55 2.82
C LEU A 65 3.73 4.11 3.75
N PHE A 66 4.16 3.32 4.73
CA PHE A 66 5.24 3.71 5.63
C PHE A 66 6.57 3.89 4.87
N ASN A 67 6.87 3.04 3.90
CA ASN A 67 8.04 3.23 3.05
C ASN A 67 7.92 4.51 2.18
N ILE A 68 6.74 4.81 1.61
CA ILE A 68 6.50 6.09 0.89
C ILE A 68 6.74 7.27 1.83
N GLN A 69 6.17 7.24 3.04
CA GLN A 69 6.34 8.28 4.04
C GLN A 69 7.82 8.49 4.38
N LYS A 70 8.58 7.40 4.56
CA LYS A 70 10.02 7.48 4.83
C LYS A 70 10.82 7.99 3.64
N GLY A 71 10.44 7.65 2.41
CA GLY A 71 11.03 8.22 1.19
C GLY A 71 10.80 9.74 1.10
N LEU A 72 9.57 10.20 1.35
CA LEU A 72 9.28 11.64 1.38
C LEU A 72 10.01 12.37 2.52
N GLN A 73 10.17 11.73 3.68
CA GLN A 73 10.97 12.27 4.77
C GLN A 73 12.45 12.37 4.38
N GLY A 74 12.97 11.43 3.59
CA GLY A 74 14.31 11.50 3.00
C GLY A 74 14.47 12.73 2.12
N PHE A 75 13.50 13.02 1.23
CA PHE A 75 13.52 14.26 0.43
C PHE A 75 13.58 15.54 1.26
N ILE A 76 12.87 15.58 2.39
CA ILE A 76 12.86 16.75 3.25
C ILE A 76 14.20 16.96 3.96
N LYS A 77 14.93 15.87 4.28
CA LYS A 77 16.17 15.91 5.05
C LYS A 77 17.44 15.96 4.20
N GLU A 78 17.47 15.20 3.12
CA GLU A 78 18.67 14.89 2.33
C GLU A 78 18.59 15.44 0.89
N GLY A 79 17.50 16.15 0.54
CA GLY A 79 17.29 16.64 -0.83
C GLY A 79 16.63 15.63 -1.75
N PHE A 80 16.32 16.03 -2.99
CA PHE A 80 15.50 15.24 -3.92
C PHE A 80 16.19 13.98 -4.44
N PHE A 81 17.48 14.02 -4.72
CA PHE A 81 18.21 12.91 -5.31
C PHE A 81 19.05 12.19 -4.26
N ASN A 82 18.38 11.44 -3.37
CA ASN A 82 19.06 10.64 -2.35
C ASN A 82 18.76 9.14 -2.49
N PHE A 83 19.80 8.32 -2.31
CA PHE A 83 19.73 6.87 -2.41
C PHE A 83 18.70 6.24 -1.47
N LYS A 84 18.59 6.73 -0.23
CA LYS A 84 17.65 6.18 0.77
C LYS A 84 16.20 6.31 0.32
N SER A 85 15.84 7.42 -0.32
CA SER A 85 14.48 7.65 -0.81
C SER A 85 14.18 6.77 -2.01
N SER A 86 15.14 6.61 -2.94
CA SER A 86 15.01 5.66 -4.05
C SER A 86 14.71 4.25 -3.53
N GLU A 87 15.51 3.73 -2.59
CA GLU A 87 15.31 2.39 -2.05
C GLU A 87 13.93 2.21 -1.38
N ARG A 88 13.46 3.24 -0.67
CA ARG A 88 12.14 3.22 -0.02
C ARG A 88 10.99 3.23 -1.01
N PHE A 89 11.06 4.06 -2.06
CA PHE A 89 10.05 4.05 -3.12
C PHE A 89 10.07 2.73 -3.90
N ASN A 90 11.25 2.16 -4.15
CA ASN A 90 11.40 0.86 -4.80
C ASN A 90 10.68 -0.25 -4.02
N ARG A 91 10.96 -0.36 -2.71
CA ARG A 91 10.32 -1.35 -1.82
C ARG A 91 8.81 -1.16 -1.78
N SER A 92 8.34 0.08 -1.68
CA SER A 92 6.90 0.36 -1.69
C SER A 92 6.26 -0.03 -3.02
N GLY A 93 6.91 0.28 -4.15
CA GLY A 93 6.45 -0.12 -5.48
C GLY A 93 6.20 -1.61 -5.57
N TYR A 94 7.17 -2.44 -5.17
CA TYR A 94 6.99 -3.90 -5.15
C TYR A 94 5.88 -4.38 -4.21
N LEU A 95 5.73 -3.77 -3.02
CA LEU A 95 4.64 -4.13 -2.10
C LEU A 95 3.27 -3.82 -2.70
N LEU A 96 3.12 -2.69 -3.40
CA LEU A 96 1.87 -2.32 -4.07
C LEU A 96 1.59 -3.22 -5.28
N LEU A 97 2.61 -3.60 -6.05
CA LEU A 97 2.47 -4.56 -7.15
C LEU A 97 2.04 -5.94 -6.63
N LEU A 98 2.66 -6.44 -5.57
CA LEU A 98 2.28 -7.70 -4.95
C LEU A 98 0.83 -7.65 -4.43
N LEU A 99 0.45 -6.57 -3.75
CA LEU A 99 -0.89 -6.38 -3.21
C LEU A 99 -1.98 -6.29 -4.29
N SER A 100 -1.67 -5.62 -5.41
CA SER A 100 -2.61 -5.46 -6.53
C SER A 100 -2.77 -6.75 -7.31
N VAL A 101 -1.68 -7.43 -7.68
CA VAL A 101 -1.74 -8.72 -8.40
C VAL A 101 -2.47 -9.77 -7.56
N SER A 102 -2.12 -9.91 -6.28
CA SER A 102 -2.84 -10.83 -5.38
C SER A 102 -4.32 -10.46 -5.22
N GLY A 103 -4.63 -9.16 -5.14
CA GLY A 103 -6.02 -8.67 -5.06
C GLY A 103 -6.85 -9.03 -6.29
N ILE A 104 -6.29 -8.85 -7.49
CA ILE A 104 -6.92 -9.22 -8.76
C ILE A 104 -7.16 -10.73 -8.80
N ILE A 105 -6.14 -11.54 -8.48
CA ILE A 105 -6.26 -13.01 -8.47
C ILE A 105 -7.38 -13.45 -7.51
N ILE A 106 -7.39 -12.93 -6.28
CA ILE A 106 -8.41 -13.27 -5.29
C ILE A 106 -9.80 -12.88 -5.80
N ARG A 107 -9.98 -11.69 -6.39
CA ARG A 107 -11.30 -11.28 -6.91
C ARG A 107 -11.77 -12.10 -8.10
N LEU A 108 -10.88 -12.47 -9.01
CA LEU A 108 -11.23 -13.35 -10.13
C LEU A 108 -11.62 -14.76 -9.67
N LEU A 109 -10.92 -15.32 -8.68
CA LEU A 109 -11.26 -16.62 -8.11
C LEU A 109 -12.58 -16.59 -7.31
N GLY A 110 -12.94 -15.43 -6.74
CA GLY A 110 -14.15 -15.21 -5.96
C GLY A 110 -15.31 -14.61 -6.74
N VAL A 111 -15.30 -14.67 -8.07
CA VAL A 111 -16.28 -13.97 -8.92
C VAL A 111 -17.73 -14.35 -8.60
N ASN A 112 -17.98 -15.57 -8.14
CA ASN A 112 -19.31 -16.06 -7.79
C ASN A 112 -19.80 -15.59 -6.40
N GLN A 113 -19.00 -14.81 -5.67
CA GLN A 113 -19.23 -14.47 -4.26
C GLN A 113 -19.69 -13.03 -4.03
N SER A 114 -19.71 -12.19 -5.08
CA SER A 114 -20.02 -10.77 -4.98
C SER A 114 -20.83 -10.31 -6.19
N PRO A 115 -21.67 -9.27 -6.04
CA PRO A 115 -22.32 -8.62 -7.17
C PRO A 115 -21.27 -8.12 -8.19
N GLU A 116 -21.61 -8.19 -9.48
CA GLU A 116 -20.72 -7.80 -10.58
C GLU A 116 -20.15 -6.39 -10.42
N ASP A 117 -20.98 -5.43 -9.97
CA ASP A 117 -20.58 -4.05 -9.72
C ASP A 117 -19.47 -3.91 -8.67
N GLN A 118 -19.51 -4.74 -7.62
CA GLN A 118 -18.49 -4.74 -6.57
C GLN A 118 -17.17 -5.33 -7.09
N ILE A 119 -17.25 -6.36 -7.94
CA ILE A 119 -16.08 -7.00 -8.55
C ILE A 119 -15.37 -6.00 -9.47
N LEU A 120 -16.12 -5.29 -10.31
CA LEU A 120 -15.57 -4.30 -11.22
C LEU A 120 -14.90 -3.15 -10.46
N SER A 121 -15.56 -2.61 -9.43
CA SER A 121 -15.00 -1.56 -8.57
C SER A 121 -13.68 -1.99 -7.93
N ASP A 122 -13.62 -3.21 -7.41
CA ASP A 122 -12.41 -3.72 -6.76
C ASP A 122 -11.27 -3.96 -7.74
N ILE A 123 -11.56 -4.49 -8.93
CA ILE A 123 -10.56 -4.67 -9.99
C ILE A 123 -9.99 -3.31 -10.39
N ILE A 124 -10.84 -2.28 -10.58
CA ILE A 124 -10.39 -0.91 -10.89
C ILE A 124 -9.46 -0.38 -9.79
N MET A 125 -9.84 -0.58 -8.52
CA MET A 125 -8.99 -0.17 -7.39
C MET A 125 -7.62 -0.87 -7.43
N TYR A 126 -7.57 -2.17 -7.71
CA TYR A 126 -6.30 -2.89 -7.81
C TYR A 126 -5.48 -2.47 -9.04
N LEU A 127 -6.11 -2.16 -10.17
CA LEU A 127 -5.41 -1.61 -11.33
C LEU A 127 -4.81 -0.23 -11.02
N LEU A 128 -5.51 0.60 -10.24
CA LEU A 128 -4.98 1.88 -9.77
C LEU A 128 -3.77 1.66 -8.84
N LEU A 129 -3.86 0.73 -7.89
CA LEU A 129 -2.73 0.34 -7.02
C LEU A 129 -1.54 -0.17 -7.83
N LEU A 130 -1.80 -0.96 -8.88
CA LEU A 130 -0.79 -1.46 -9.81
C LEU A 130 -0.08 -0.31 -10.53
N ALA A 131 -0.86 0.64 -11.07
CA ALA A 131 -0.33 1.83 -11.75
C ALA A 131 0.51 2.70 -10.80
N ILE A 132 0.05 2.90 -9.57
CA ILE A 132 0.83 3.60 -8.53
C ILE A 132 2.13 2.84 -8.22
N GLY A 133 2.07 1.51 -8.12
CA GLY A 133 3.24 0.65 -7.91
C GLY A 133 4.30 0.84 -8.99
N PHE A 134 3.91 0.77 -10.27
CA PHE A 134 4.81 1.05 -11.39
C PHE A 134 5.33 2.49 -11.37
N GLY A 135 4.48 3.47 -11.05
CA GLY A 135 4.87 4.87 -10.91
C GLY A 135 5.96 5.06 -9.86
N LEU A 136 5.88 4.37 -8.72
CA LEU A 136 6.90 4.41 -7.67
C LEU A 136 8.22 3.75 -8.09
N LEU A 137 8.17 2.65 -8.84
CA LEU A 137 9.38 2.01 -9.38
C LEU A 137 10.09 2.93 -10.38
N ALA A 138 9.36 3.50 -11.33
CA ALA A 138 9.91 4.45 -12.29
C ALA A 138 10.49 5.69 -11.59
N PHE A 139 9.78 6.22 -10.59
CA PHE A 139 10.25 7.35 -9.80
C PHE A 139 11.51 7.01 -9.00
N SER A 140 11.58 5.81 -8.41
CA SER A 140 12.78 5.31 -7.73
C SER A 140 14.00 5.29 -8.66
N ASP A 141 13.84 4.84 -9.90
CA ASP A 141 14.93 4.79 -10.88
C ASP A 141 15.41 6.19 -11.27
N VAL A 142 14.49 7.13 -11.44
CA VAL A 142 14.82 8.55 -11.71
C VAL A 142 15.65 9.13 -10.56
N ILE A 143 15.24 8.90 -9.30
CA ILE A 143 15.98 9.38 -8.13
C ILE A 143 17.38 8.78 -8.09
N LYS A 144 17.49 7.47 -8.34
CA LYS A 144 18.78 6.74 -8.31
C LYS A 144 19.76 7.30 -9.33
N LYS A 145 19.31 7.50 -10.58
CA LYS A 145 20.13 8.08 -11.64
C LYS A 145 20.51 9.52 -11.32
N GLY A 146 19.58 10.33 -10.82
CA GLY A 146 19.86 11.71 -10.41
C GLY A 146 20.90 11.79 -9.29
N ASN A 147 20.86 10.88 -8.31
CA ASN A 147 21.83 10.83 -7.21
C ASN A 147 23.25 10.53 -7.72
N ILE A 148 23.38 9.63 -8.71
CA ILE A 148 24.67 9.31 -9.33
C ILE A 148 25.23 10.55 -10.02
N ILE A 149 24.43 11.23 -10.86
CA ILE A 149 24.84 12.43 -11.59
C ILE A 149 25.26 13.56 -10.62
N GLU A 150 24.48 13.78 -9.56
CA GLU A 150 24.81 14.80 -8.55
C GLU A 150 26.11 14.47 -7.82
N THR A 151 26.35 13.20 -7.52
CA THR A 151 27.60 12.74 -6.88
C THR A 151 28.80 12.90 -7.81
N GLU A 152 28.67 12.50 -9.09
CA GLU A 152 29.73 12.64 -10.09
C GLU A 152 30.10 14.12 -10.31
N ASN A 153 29.10 14.99 -10.41
CA ASN A 153 29.34 16.42 -10.60
C ASN A 153 30.05 17.05 -9.39
N ASN A 154 29.65 16.69 -8.17
CA ASN A 154 30.30 17.16 -6.94
C ASN A 154 31.73 16.61 -6.74
N LEU A 155 32.10 15.50 -7.39
CA LEU A 155 33.47 14.96 -7.36
C LEU A 155 34.38 15.57 -8.44
N THR A 156 33.80 16.25 -9.43
CA THR A 156 34.53 16.80 -10.60
C THR A 156 34.82 18.29 -10.47
N ILE A 157 34.02 19.03 -9.69
CA ILE A 157 34.20 20.45 -9.37
C ILE A 157 35.03 20.60 -8.10
#